data_AF-A0AA96DMT0-F1
#
_entry.id   AF-A0AA96DMT0-F1
#
_cell.length_a   1.000
_cell.length_b   1.000
_cell.length_c   1.000
_cell.angle_alpha   90.00
_cell.angle_beta   90.00
_cell.angle_gamma   90.00
#
_symmetry.space_group_name_H-M   'P 1'
#
loop_
_entity.id
_entity.type
_entity.pdbx_description
1 polymer ?
#
loop_
_entity_poly.entity_id
_entity_poly.type
_entity_poly.pdbx_seq_one_letter_code
_entity_poly.pdbx_strand_id
1 'polypeptide(L)'
;MNIKNIISLKEVSQDLKIAKEFYEKQSFGLGTYFLDSILSDIESLWLYGGIHEKTFGLYRLLSKRFPYGIYYDLQENTVIVVAVLDLRQNPKNINFFINERI
;
A
#
# COMPACT_ATOMS: atom_id res chain seq x y z
N MET A 1 -1.77 -0.98 19.49
CA MET A 1 -0.89 0.19 19.31
C MET A 1 -1.75 1.45 19.23
N ASN A 2 -1.23 2.62 19.62
CA ASN A 2 -1.98 3.88 19.54
C ASN A 2 -1.45 4.72 18.37
N ILE A 3 -1.90 4.46 17.14
CA ILE A 3 -1.43 5.22 15.97
C ILE A 3 -1.95 6.65 16.06
N LYS A 4 -1.07 7.64 15.87
CA LYS A 4 -1.37 9.08 15.93
C LYS A 4 -1.29 9.76 14.57
N ASN A 5 -0.53 9.19 13.64
CA ASN A 5 -0.37 9.71 12.29
C ASN A 5 -0.25 8.58 11.27
N ILE A 6 -0.77 8.83 10.07
CA ILE A 6 -0.46 8.07 8.86
C ILE A 6 0.06 9.05 7.83
N ILE A 7 1.28 8.82 7.35
CA ILE A 7 1.91 9.58 6.27
C ILE A 7 2.34 8.61 5.17
N SER A 8 2.63 9.12 3.98
CA SER A 8 3.13 8.29 2.88
C SER A 8 4.33 8.95 2.20
N LEU A 9 5.20 8.12 1.64
CA LEU A 9 6.20 8.60 0.69
C LEU A 9 5.51 9.16 -0.57
N LYS A 10 6.18 10.10 -1.25
CA LYS A 10 5.62 10.75 -2.45
C LYS A 10 5.34 9.73 -3.58
N GLU A 11 6.15 8.68 -3.65
CA GLU A 11 6.09 7.60 -4.63
C GLU A 11 4.76 6.83 -4.55
N VAL A 12 4.13 6.77 -3.37
CA VAL A 12 2.83 6.11 -3.18
C VAL A 12 1.74 6.76 -4.06
N SER A 13 1.79 8.07 -4.26
CA SER A 13 0.85 8.75 -5.17
C SER A 13 0.97 8.23 -6.61
N GLN A 14 2.21 7.96 -7.05
CA GLN A 14 2.46 7.41 -8.38
C GLN A 14 2.01 5.94 -8.48
N ASP A 15 2.24 5.14 -7.45
CA ASP A 15 1.75 3.75 -7.37
C ASP A 15 0.22 3.69 -7.56
N LEU A 16 -0.50 4.53 -6.79
CA LEU A 16 -1.96 4.62 -6.83
C LEU A 16 -2.45 5.10 -8.19
N LYS A 17 -1.78 6.10 -8.78
CA LYS A 17 -2.13 6.62 -10.10
C LYS A 17 -2.01 5.55 -11.19
N ILE A 18 -0.89 4.84 -11.23
CA ILE A 18 -0.65 3.77 -12.21
C ILE A 18 -1.72 2.67 -12.07
N ALA A 19 -2.00 2.26 -10.84
CA ALA A 19 -2.98 1.21 -10.57
C ALA A 19 -4.42 1.64 -10.89
N LYS A 20 -4.81 2.88 -10.53
CA LYS A 20 -6.11 3.45 -10.89
C LYS A 20 -6.30 3.49 -12.40
N GLU A 21 -5.31 3.98 -13.15
CA GLU A 21 -5.37 4.01 -14.61
C GLU A 21 -5.44 2.60 -15.22
N PHE A 22 -4.74 1.62 -14.65
CA PHE A 22 -4.81 0.23 -15.08
C PHE A 22 -6.22 -0.38 -14.92
N TYR A 23 -6.87 -0.14 -13.78
CA TYR A 23 -8.21 -0.66 -13.51
C TYR A 23 -9.31 0.09 -14.27
N GLU A 24 -9.19 1.41 -14.44
CA GLU A 24 -10.16 2.19 -15.22
C GLU A 24 -10.24 1.75 -16.68
N LYS A 25 -9.11 1.29 -17.26
CA LYS A 25 -9.07 0.75 -18.63
C LYS A 25 -9.81 -0.58 -18.79
N GLN A 26 -10.01 -1.33 -17.70
CA GLN A 26 -10.69 -2.63 -17.75
C GLN A 26 -12.21 -2.49 -17.67
N SER A 27 -12.69 -1.53 -16.87
CA SER A 27 -14.11 -1.22 -16.78
C SER A 27 -14.29 0.18 -16.20
N PHE A 28 -15.27 0.91 -16.74
CA PHE A 28 -15.61 2.24 -16.28
C PHE A 28 -15.93 2.25 -14.79
N GLY A 29 -15.26 3.12 -14.02
CA GLY A 29 -15.41 3.27 -12.58
C GLY A 29 -14.61 2.27 -11.74
N LEU A 30 -13.99 1.24 -12.34
CA LEU A 30 -13.20 0.26 -11.58
C LEU A 30 -11.92 0.86 -11.01
N GLY A 31 -11.33 1.86 -11.67
CA GLY A 31 -10.16 2.57 -11.15
C GLY A 31 -10.50 3.42 -9.92
N THR A 32 -11.68 4.03 -9.90
CA THR A 32 -12.19 4.73 -8.71
C THR A 32 -12.46 3.74 -7.58
N TYR A 33 -13.13 2.63 -7.86
CA TYR A 33 -13.37 1.58 -6.87
C TYR A 33 -12.07 1.00 -6.29
N PHE A 34 -11.03 0.85 -7.13
CA PHE A 34 -9.69 0.51 -6.67
C PHE A 34 -9.14 1.51 -5.67
N LEU A 35 -9.17 2.80 -6.01
CA LEU A 35 -8.62 3.85 -5.15
C LEU A 35 -9.34 3.89 -3.80
N ASP A 36 -10.67 3.86 -3.80
CA ASP A 36 -11.48 3.88 -2.58
C ASP A 36 -11.19 2.67 -1.68
N SER A 37 -11.01 1.49 -2.29
CA SER A 37 -10.69 0.26 -1.56
C SER A 37 -9.31 0.33 -0.90
N ILE A 38 -8.29 0.81 -1.62
CA ILE A 38 -6.94 0.93 -1.07
C ILE A 38 -6.85 2.00 0.01
N LEU A 39 -7.53 3.15 -0.16
CA LEU A 39 -7.57 4.18 0.87
C LEU A 39 -8.25 3.67 2.14
N SER A 40 -9.34 2.92 2.02
CA SER A 40 -9.99 2.28 3.16
C SER A 40 -9.09 1.26 3.87
N ASP A 41 -8.30 0.49 3.11
CA ASP A 41 -7.31 -0.42 3.68
C ASP A 41 -6.19 0.35 4.42
N ILE A 42 -5.69 1.47 3.87
CA ILE A 42 -4.71 2.35 4.55
C ILE A 42 -5.29 2.96 5.83
N GLU A 43 -6.54 3.46 5.81
CA GLU A 43 -7.21 4.00 6.99
C GLU A 43 -7.37 2.95 8.10
N SER A 44 -7.53 1.67 7.75
CA SER A 44 -7.59 0.60 8.75
C SER A 44 -6.31 0.46 9.59
N LEU A 45 -5.18 1.01 9.12
CA LEU A 45 -3.92 1.03 9.86
C LEU A 45 -3.99 1.90 11.12
N TRP A 46 -4.96 2.80 11.26
CA TRP A 46 -5.23 3.50 12.52
C TRP A 46 -5.52 2.51 13.67
N LEU A 47 -6.17 1.39 13.35
CA LEU A 47 -6.59 0.37 14.32
C LEU A 47 -5.58 -0.79 14.40
N TYR A 48 -5.07 -1.20 13.23
CA TYR A 48 -4.31 -2.45 13.08
C TYR A 48 -2.85 -2.22 12.63
N GLY A 49 -2.35 -0.99 12.64
CA GLY A 49 -0.94 -0.69 12.38
C GLY A 49 -0.01 -1.46 13.32
N GLY A 50 1.05 -2.06 12.78
CA GLY A 50 2.05 -2.83 13.52
C GLY A 50 1.74 -4.31 13.80
N ILE A 51 0.55 -4.84 13.45
CA ILE A 51 0.21 -6.26 13.72
C ILE A 51 0.48 -7.18 12.52
N HIS A 52 0.70 -6.61 11.34
CA HIS A 52 0.85 -7.39 10.10
C HIS A 52 2.21 -8.10 10.05
N GLU A 53 2.34 -9.12 9.21
CA GLU A 53 3.63 -9.77 8.99
C GLU A 53 4.60 -8.83 8.26
N LYS A 54 5.89 -8.94 8.58
CA LYS A 54 6.93 -8.22 7.86
C LYS A 54 7.37 -8.97 6.60
N THR A 55 7.52 -8.26 5.49
CA THR A 55 8.05 -8.76 4.23
C THR A 55 9.01 -7.71 3.67
N PHE A 56 10.23 -8.11 3.31
CA PHE A 56 11.31 -7.19 2.92
C PHE A 56 11.59 -6.10 3.98
N GLY A 57 11.52 -6.46 5.27
CA GLY A 57 11.79 -5.55 6.39
C GLY A 57 10.64 -4.63 6.80
N LEU A 58 9.60 -4.49 5.97
CA LEU A 58 8.43 -3.64 6.20
C LEU A 58 7.21 -4.46 6.60
N TYR A 59 6.29 -3.87 7.37
CA TYR A 59 4.97 -4.45 7.58
C TYR A 59 4.20 -4.48 6.26
N ARG A 60 3.44 -5.55 6.00
CA ARG A 60 2.65 -5.70 4.77
C ARG A 60 1.19 -5.99 5.08
N LEU A 61 0.32 -5.02 4.80
CA LEU A 61 -1.12 -5.22 4.74
C LEU A 61 -1.51 -5.68 3.32
N LEU A 62 -2.24 -6.79 3.22
CA LEU A 62 -2.82 -7.23 1.95
C LEU A 62 -4.17 -6.53 1.75
N SER A 63 -4.40 -5.98 0.56
CA SER A 63 -5.69 -5.39 0.25
C SER A 63 -6.79 -6.46 0.24
N LYS A 64 -7.97 -6.09 0.73
CA LYS A 64 -9.11 -7.01 0.82
C LYS A 64 -9.78 -7.30 -0.53
N ARG A 65 -9.65 -6.37 -1.48
CA ARG A 65 -10.41 -6.39 -2.75
C ARG A 65 -9.54 -6.59 -3.97
N PHE A 66 -8.29 -6.14 -3.90
CA PHE A 66 -7.36 -6.18 -5.02
C PHE A 66 -6.10 -6.96 -4.64
N PRO A 67 -5.42 -7.59 -5.61
CA PRO A 67 -4.19 -8.35 -5.36
C PRO A 67 -2.99 -7.40 -5.14
N TYR A 68 -3.10 -6.53 -4.15
CA TYR A 68 -2.13 -5.47 -3.84
C TYR A 68 -1.63 -5.59 -2.41
N GLY A 69 -0.36 -5.23 -2.20
CA GLY A 69 0.27 -5.13 -0.89
C GLY A 69 0.57 -3.67 -0.55
N ILE A 70 0.14 -3.25 0.63
CA ILE A 70 0.45 -1.95 1.23
C ILE A 70 1.63 -2.19 2.19
N TYR A 71 2.80 -1.72 1.79
CA TYR A 71 4.03 -1.82 2.55
C TYR A 71 4.23 -0.56 3.36
N TYR A 72 4.47 -0.72 4.65
CA TYR A 72 4.63 0.41 5.55
C TYR A 72 5.63 0.09 6.67
N ASP A 73 6.23 1.14 7.21
CA ASP A 73 6.98 1.07 8.46
C ASP A 73 6.17 1.68 9.61
N LEU A 74 6.54 1.33 10.83
CA LEU A 74 5.95 1.90 12.03
C LEU A 74 7.05 2.47 12.91
N GLN A 75 7.08 3.81 13.00
CA GLN A 75 8.02 4.54 13.85
C GLN A 75 7.24 5.24 14.96
N GLU A 76 7.51 4.83 16.20
CA GLU A 76 6.75 5.24 17.38
C GLU A 76 5.23 5.02 17.22
N ASN A 77 4.49 6.08 16.89
CA ASN A 77 3.04 6.09 16.73
C ASN A 77 2.65 6.55 15.31
N THR A 78 3.59 6.57 14.37
CA THR A 78 3.38 7.01 12.98
C THR A 78 3.56 5.85 12.03
N VAL A 79 2.50 5.55 11.28
CA VAL A 79 2.56 4.65 10.13
C VAL A 79 3.10 5.44 8.94
N ILE A 80 4.15 4.93 8.32
CA ILE A 80 4.77 5.50 7.12
C ILE A 80 4.53 4.53 5.98
N VAL A 81 3.57 4.84 5.10
CA VAL A 81 3.29 4.04 3.91
C VAL A 81 4.41 4.26 2.89
N VAL A 82 5.14 3.19 2.58
CA VAL A 82 6.32 3.20 1.71
C VAL A 82 5.93 2.88 0.26
N ALA A 83 5.04 1.90 0.06
CA ALA A 83 4.66 1.47 -1.28
C ALA A 83 3.28 0.80 -1.31
N VAL A 84 2.60 0.90 -2.46
CA VAL A 84 1.37 0.17 -2.77
C VAL A 84 1.56 -0.59 -4.07
N LEU A 85 1.85 -1.88 -3.98
CA LEU A 85 2.36 -2.65 -5.13
C LEU A 85 1.42 -3.77 -5.54
N ASP A 86 1.24 -3.95 -6.85
CA ASP A 86 0.55 -5.11 -7.42
C ASP A 86 1.35 -6.38 -7.11
N LEU A 87 0.73 -7.37 -6.49
CA LEU A 87 1.39 -8.62 -6.09
C LEU A 87 1.40 -9.68 -7.19
N ARG A 88 0.77 -9.41 -8.34
CA ARG A 88 0.80 -10.31 -9.51
C ARG A 88 2.09 -10.17 -10.30
N GLN A 89 2.86 -9.11 -10.07
CA GLN A 89 4.15 -8.90 -10.74
C GLN A 89 5.23 -9.84 -10.18
N ASN A 90 6.36 -9.92 -10.87
CA ASN A 90 7.50 -10.70 -10.40
C ASN A 90 7.97 -10.21 -9.01
N PRO A 91 8.09 -11.09 -7.99
CA PRO A 91 8.54 -10.71 -6.66
C PRO A 91 9.89 -9.99 -6.61
N LYS A 92 10.79 -10.24 -7.57
CA LYS A 92 12.06 -9.51 -7.68
C LYS A 92 11.86 -8.02 -7.94
N ASN A 93 10.83 -7.65 -8.71
CA ASN A 93 10.50 -6.25 -8.96
C ASN A 93 9.97 -5.57 -7.69
N ILE A 94 9.15 -6.29 -6.91
CA ILE A 94 8.61 -5.78 -5.63
C ILE A 94 9.76 -5.45 -4.67
N ASN A 95 10.70 -6.38 -4.51
CA ASN A 95 11.88 -6.15 -3.66
C ASN A 95 12.73 -4.97 -4.18
N PHE A 96 12.92 -4.86 -5.50
CA PHE A 96 13.64 -3.73 -6.09
C PHE A 96 12.96 -2.38 -5.77
N PHE A 97 11.64 -2.25 -6.03
CA PHE A 97 10.90 -1.02 -5.74
C PHE A 97 10.91 -0.64 -4.26
N ILE A 98 10.88 -1.64 -3.37
CA ILE A 98 10.98 -1.38 -1.93
C ILE A 98 12.38 -0.87 -1.58
N ASN A 99 13.44 -1.57 -2.00
CA ASN A 99 14.82 -1.17 -1.67
C ASN A 99 15.22 0.21 -2.19
N GLU A 100 14.61 0.70 -3.28
CA GLU A 100 14.84 2.07 -3.78
C GLU A 100 14.17 3.17 -2.92
N ARG A 101 13.32 2.79 -1.95
CA ARG A 101 12.49 3.71 -1.14
C ARG A 101 12.80 3.68 0.35
N ILE A 102 13.70 2.80 0.79
CA ILE A 102 14.17 2.65 2.18
C ILE A 102 15.65 2.98 2.30
#